data_AF-A0A1G4XGR6-F1
#
_entry.id   AF-A0A1G4XGR6-F1
#
_cell.length_a   1.000
_cell.length_b   1.000
_cell.length_c   1.000
_cell.angle_alpha   90.00
_cell.angle_beta   90.00
_cell.angle_gamma   90.00
#
_symmetry.space_group_name_H-M   'P 1'
#
loop_
_entity.id
_entity.type
_entity.pdbx_description
1 polymer ?
#
loop_
_entity_poly.entity_id
_entity_poly.type
_entity_poly.pdbx_seq_one_letter_code
_entity_poly.pdbx_strand_id
1 'polypeptide(L)'
;MKTINTFAALSLLGLLASLSSPVIATVDDSEIPSGQDPPAGSDHEATAKYYEDEARKRHEIVAKYYEDEARKAQAKTRELKLLLEHYEEKSYLYGKKAQDLQAHTSALVRKYEQAAKADAKEAATHRQIALKFKEKNHATASGVQRFSIVNKSH
;
A
#
# COMPACT_ATOMS: atom_id res chain seq x y z
N MET A 1 -42.12 15.23 -19.30
CA MET A 1 -40.92 14.44 -19.65
C MET A 1 -39.67 15.19 -19.20
N LYS A 2 -38.62 14.41 -18.88
CA LYS A 2 -37.21 14.75 -18.60
C LYS A 2 -36.81 14.83 -17.12
N THR A 3 -36.38 13.66 -16.62
CA THR A 3 -35.44 13.50 -15.51
C THR A 3 -34.01 13.70 -16.04
N ILE A 4 -33.17 14.40 -15.28
CA ILE A 4 -31.74 14.48 -15.54
C ILE A 4 -31.05 13.75 -14.38
N ASN A 5 -30.50 12.57 -14.68
CA ASN A 5 -29.71 11.77 -13.74
C ASN A 5 -28.26 12.25 -13.74
N THR A 6 -27.73 12.58 -12.56
CA THR A 6 -26.30 12.85 -12.34
C THR A 6 -25.61 11.57 -11.86
N PHE A 7 -25.01 10.83 -12.79
CA PHE A 7 -23.99 9.83 -12.45
C PHE A 7 -22.62 10.48 -12.56
N ALA A 8 -22.07 10.94 -11.44
CA ALA A 8 -20.67 11.34 -11.34
C ALA A 8 -19.82 10.12 -10.97
N ALA A 9 -19.42 9.35 -11.98
CA ALA A 9 -18.32 8.40 -11.86
C ALA A 9 -17.01 9.17 -12.12
N LEU A 10 -16.33 9.59 -11.06
CA LEU A 10 -14.95 10.08 -11.17
C LEU A 10 -14.04 8.86 -11.36
N SER A 11 -13.87 8.47 -12.63
CA SER A 11 -12.84 7.54 -13.06
C SER A 11 -11.49 8.26 -13.03
N LEU A 12 -10.76 8.11 -11.93
CA LEU A 12 -9.34 8.47 -11.84
C LEU A 12 -8.52 7.32 -12.44
N LEU A 13 -8.50 7.22 -13.77
CA LEU A 13 -7.42 6.52 -14.48
C LEU A 13 -6.66 7.57 -15.29
N GLY A 14 -5.58 8.05 -14.70
CA GLY A 14 -4.62 8.95 -15.33
C GLY A 14 -3.89 8.24 -16.47
N LEU A 15 -4.28 8.61 -17.69
CA LEU A 15 -3.43 9.08 -18.78
C LEU A 15 -1.93 8.68 -18.71
N LEU A 16 -1.55 7.64 -19.47
CA LEU A 16 -0.20 7.53 -20.02
C LEU A 16 -0.28 7.75 -21.53
N ALA A 17 0.20 8.92 -21.94
CA ALA A 17 0.29 9.38 -23.31
C ALA A 17 1.26 8.50 -24.11
N SER A 18 0.73 7.81 -25.11
CA SER A 18 1.50 7.23 -26.22
C SER A 18 1.62 8.29 -27.31
N LEU A 19 2.76 8.97 -27.39
CA LEU A 19 3.15 9.75 -28.56
C LEU A 19 4.42 9.11 -29.15
N SER A 20 4.24 8.44 -30.28
CA SER A 20 5.31 8.06 -31.19
C SER A 20 5.70 9.26 -32.05
N SER A 21 6.98 9.59 -32.11
CA SER A 21 7.73 9.83 -33.37
C SER A 21 9.23 9.94 -33.08
N PRO A 22 10.11 9.48 -34.00
CA PRO A 22 11.56 9.57 -33.85
C PRO A 22 12.06 10.91 -34.42
N VAL A 23 12.94 11.60 -33.70
CA VAL A 23 13.77 12.67 -34.25
C VAL A 23 15.22 12.25 -34.06
N ILE A 24 15.89 11.99 -35.18
CA ILE A 24 17.34 11.95 -35.28
C ILE A 24 17.81 13.41 -35.30
N ALA A 25 18.53 13.83 -34.26
CA ALA A 25 19.34 15.05 -34.28
C ALA A 25 20.51 14.89 -33.29
N THR A 26 21.67 14.62 -33.87
CA THR A 26 23.02 15.11 -33.50
C THR A 26 23.29 15.54 -32.06
N VAL A 27 24.23 14.81 -31.43
CA VAL A 27 25.35 15.27 -30.57
C VAL A 27 25.08 16.50 -29.70
N ASP A 28 24.86 16.29 -28.40
CA ASP A 28 25.70 16.91 -27.37
C ASP A 28 25.69 16.04 -26.11
N ASP A 29 26.88 15.83 -25.57
CA ASP A 29 27.21 14.87 -24.51
C ASP A 29 27.36 15.65 -23.21
N SER A 30 26.25 15.93 -22.51
CA SER A 30 26.28 16.44 -21.12
C SER A 30 24.89 16.48 -20.46
N GLU A 31 24.87 16.02 -19.20
CA GLU A 31 23.83 16.20 -18.17
C GLU A 31 22.54 15.37 -18.26
N ILE A 32 22.68 14.07 -17.95
CA ILE A 32 21.68 13.35 -17.15
C ILE A 32 22.14 13.42 -15.68
N PRO A 33 21.35 13.99 -14.74
CA PRO A 33 21.69 13.96 -13.32
C PRO A 33 21.73 12.51 -12.83
N SER A 34 22.94 12.05 -12.53
CA SER A 34 23.29 10.74 -11.98
C SER A 34 22.34 10.35 -10.84
N GLY A 35 21.56 9.29 -11.07
CA GLY A 35 20.96 8.53 -10.00
C GLY A 35 22.10 7.85 -9.24
N GLN A 36 22.32 8.30 -8.01
CA GLN A 36 23.32 7.86 -7.04
C GLN A 36 23.95 6.51 -7.38
N ASP A 37 25.14 6.60 -7.99
CA ASP A 37 25.99 5.47 -8.27
C ASP A 37 26.25 4.68 -6.97
N PRO A 38 26.16 3.33 -6.98
CA PRO A 38 26.58 2.53 -5.85
C PRO A 38 28.05 2.83 -5.53
N PRO A 39 28.50 2.72 -4.25
CA PRO A 39 29.90 2.92 -3.91
C PRO A 39 30.75 1.89 -4.66
N ALA A 40 31.39 2.36 -5.73
CA ALA A 40 32.33 1.61 -6.53
C ALA A 40 33.53 1.24 -5.66
N GLY A 41 33.65 -0.05 -5.34
CA GLY A 41 34.79 -0.62 -4.63
C GLY A 41 34.49 -1.52 -3.43
N SER A 42 33.25 -2.00 -3.22
CA SER A 42 32.91 -2.74 -2.01
C SER A 42 32.41 -4.17 -2.26
N ASP A 43 32.78 -5.03 -1.32
CA ASP A 43 32.39 -6.43 -1.14
C ASP A 43 30.93 -6.68 -1.59
N HIS A 44 30.74 -7.64 -2.50
CA HIS A 44 29.41 -8.04 -3.02
C HIS A 44 28.37 -8.31 -1.90
N GLU A 45 28.84 -8.67 -0.70
CA GLU A 45 27.99 -8.86 0.47
C GLU A 45 27.45 -7.55 1.07
N ALA A 46 28.26 -6.48 1.11
CA ALA A 46 27.86 -5.20 1.67
C ALA A 46 26.81 -4.51 0.78
N THR A 47 27.00 -4.58 -0.54
CA THR A 47 26.03 -4.07 -1.53
C THR A 47 24.72 -4.85 -1.48
N ALA A 48 24.75 -6.19 -1.36
CA ALA A 48 23.54 -7.00 -1.21
C ALA A 48 22.75 -6.66 0.06
N LYS A 49 23.42 -6.50 1.21
CA LYS A 49 22.77 -6.11 2.48
C LYS A 49 22.06 -4.76 2.39
N TYR A 50 22.66 -3.78 1.70
CA TYR A 50 22.04 -2.48 1.49
C TYR A 50 20.69 -2.59 0.75
N TYR A 51 20.66 -3.33 -0.37
CA TYR A 51 19.42 -3.51 -1.13
C TYR A 51 18.35 -4.32 -0.37
N GLU A 52 18.76 -5.31 0.42
CA GLU A 52 17.84 -6.07 1.27
C GLU A 52 17.22 -5.23 2.38
N ASP A 53 18.01 -4.37 3.03
CA ASP A 53 17.50 -3.43 4.02
C ASP A 53 16.56 -2.38 3.40
N GLU A 54 16.87 -1.91 2.19
CA GLU A 54 16.02 -0.97 1.48
C GLU A 54 14.69 -1.63 1.05
N ALA A 55 14.74 -2.88 0.58
CA ALA A 55 13.54 -3.67 0.28
C ALA A 55 12.67 -3.87 1.53
N ARG A 56 13.29 -4.23 2.67
CA ARG A 56 12.59 -4.35 3.96
C ARG A 56 11.84 -3.08 4.34
N LYS A 57 12.51 -1.92 4.31
CA LYS A 57 11.89 -0.62 4.63
C LYS A 57 10.71 -0.30 3.71
N ARG A 58 10.84 -0.58 2.41
CA ARG A 58 9.72 -0.40 1.46
C ARG A 58 8.51 -1.25 1.84
N HIS A 59 8.70 -2.52 2.19
CA HIS A 59 7.60 -3.36 2.67
C HIS A 59 7.01 -2.85 4.00
N GLU A 60 7.82 -2.31 4.92
CA GLU A 60 7.31 -1.69 6.16
C GLU A 60 6.44 -0.45 5.88
N ILE A 61 6.82 0.39 4.90
CA ILE A 61 6.05 1.56 4.47
C ILE A 61 4.70 1.14 3.88
N VAL A 62 4.70 0.16 2.97
CA VAL A 62 3.47 -0.33 2.35
C VAL A 62 2.55 -1.00 3.38
N ALA A 63 3.12 -1.77 4.32
CA ALA A 63 2.34 -2.34 5.42
C ALA A 63 1.61 -1.26 6.22
N LYS A 64 2.32 -0.19 6.59
CA LYS A 64 1.73 0.94 7.34
C LYS A 64 0.62 1.62 6.54
N TYR A 65 0.80 1.80 5.23
CA TYR A 65 -0.24 2.36 4.38
C TYR A 65 -1.55 1.55 4.45
N TYR A 66 -1.48 0.23 4.27
CA TYR A 66 -2.66 -0.63 4.37
C TYR A 66 -3.23 -0.73 5.79
N GLU A 67 -2.38 -0.66 6.83
CA GLU A 67 -2.86 -0.55 8.22
C GLU A 67 -3.69 0.73 8.42
N ASP A 68 -3.28 1.84 7.82
CA ASP A 68 -3.98 3.13 7.88
C ASP A 68 -5.31 3.05 7.12
N GLU A 69 -5.33 2.48 5.91
CA GLU A 69 -6.55 2.27 5.11
C GLU A 69 -7.54 1.34 5.82
N ALA A 70 -7.06 0.23 6.41
CA ALA A 70 -7.89 -0.66 7.21
C ALA A 70 -8.57 0.09 8.38
N ARG A 71 -7.83 0.96 9.08
CA ARG A 71 -8.38 1.77 10.18
C ARG A 71 -9.41 2.78 9.69
N LYS A 72 -9.19 3.42 8.54
CA LYS A 72 -10.17 4.33 7.92
C LYS A 72 -11.45 3.59 7.54
N ALA A 73 -11.34 2.41 6.91
CA ALA A 73 -12.50 1.58 6.56
C ALA A 73 -13.28 1.09 7.80
N GLN A 74 -12.59 0.73 8.87
CA GLN A 74 -13.22 0.40 10.16
C GLN A 74 -13.93 1.59 10.79
N ALA A 75 -13.33 2.78 10.77
CA ALA A 75 -13.97 4.00 11.25
C ALA A 75 -15.25 4.29 10.44
N LYS A 76 -15.17 4.17 9.11
CA LYS A 76 -16.33 4.37 8.23
C LYS A 76 -17.44 3.35 8.49
N THR A 77 -17.09 2.11 8.75
CA THR A 77 -18.03 1.06 9.13
C THR A 77 -18.79 1.44 10.41
N ARG A 78 -18.11 1.98 11.43
CA ARG A 78 -18.76 2.44 12.68
C ARG A 78 -19.76 3.55 12.42
N GLU A 79 -19.39 4.57 11.64
CA GLU A 79 -20.30 5.65 11.26
C GLU A 79 -21.54 5.13 10.52
N LEU A 80 -21.35 4.22 9.57
CA LEU A 80 -22.45 3.67 8.77
C LEU A 80 -23.38 2.78 9.59
N LYS A 81 -22.86 2.07 10.60
CA LYS A 81 -23.69 1.27 11.53
C LYS A 81 -24.60 2.18 12.37
N LEU A 82 -24.07 3.29 12.89
CA LEU A 82 -24.88 4.28 13.61
C LEU A 82 -25.93 4.93 12.69
N LEU A 83 -25.57 5.21 11.44
CA LEU A 83 -26.53 5.74 10.47
C LEU A 83 -27.62 4.73 10.11
N LEU A 84 -27.25 3.45 9.96
CA LEU A 84 -28.21 2.37 9.70
C LEU A 84 -29.20 2.24 10.86
N GLU A 85 -28.70 2.19 12.09
CA GLU A 85 -29.51 2.18 13.32
C GLU A 85 -30.50 3.36 13.32
N HIS A 86 -30.04 4.57 12.98
CA HIS A 86 -30.91 5.73 12.88
C HIS A 86 -32.03 5.56 11.81
N TYR A 87 -31.71 5.00 10.65
CA TYR A 87 -32.71 4.74 9.60
C TYR A 87 -33.67 3.61 9.97
N GLU A 88 -33.24 2.64 10.79
CA GLU A 88 -34.07 1.56 11.32
C GLU A 88 -35.04 2.10 12.39
N GLU A 89 -34.51 2.79 13.41
CA GLU A 89 -35.28 3.35 14.52
C GLU A 89 -36.24 4.46 14.09
N LYS A 90 -35.79 5.36 13.20
CA LYS A 90 -36.55 6.54 12.78
C LYS A 90 -37.06 6.44 11.35
N SER A 91 -37.34 5.22 10.89
CA SER A 91 -37.88 4.94 9.55
C SER A 91 -39.11 5.80 9.20
N TYR A 92 -39.95 6.12 10.20
CA TYR A 92 -41.13 6.98 10.05
C TYR A 92 -40.81 8.41 9.54
N LEU A 93 -39.60 8.92 9.76
CA LEU A 93 -39.16 10.23 9.26
C LEU A 93 -38.92 10.23 7.74
N TYR A 94 -38.68 9.06 7.14
CA TYR A 94 -38.27 8.92 5.73
C TYR A 94 -39.37 8.33 4.84
N GLY A 95 -40.47 7.85 5.42
CA GLY A 95 -41.60 7.29 4.70
C GLY A 95 -41.18 6.15 3.76
N LYS A 96 -41.62 6.21 2.50
CA LYS A 96 -41.31 5.16 1.50
C LYS A 96 -39.82 4.99 1.20
N LYS A 97 -38.99 5.99 1.47
CA LYS A 97 -37.54 5.94 1.20
C LYS A 97 -36.76 5.20 2.30
N ALA A 98 -37.37 4.91 3.45
CA ALA A 98 -36.68 4.30 4.59
C ALA A 98 -36.02 2.97 4.21
N GLN A 99 -36.73 2.11 3.48
CA GLN A 99 -36.22 0.80 3.07
C GLN A 99 -35.01 0.92 2.13
N ASP A 100 -35.05 1.84 1.17
CA ASP A 100 -33.93 2.08 0.25
C ASP A 100 -32.70 2.60 1.00
N LEU A 101 -32.88 3.50 1.96
CA LEU A 101 -31.80 4.05 2.80
C LEU A 101 -31.17 2.98 3.69
N GLN A 102 -31.97 2.11 4.30
CA GLN A 102 -31.50 0.97 5.10
C GLN A 102 -30.72 -0.01 4.23
N ALA A 103 -31.28 -0.42 3.08
CA ALA A 103 -30.64 -1.36 2.17
C ALA A 103 -29.30 -0.82 1.64
N HIS A 104 -29.27 0.46 1.22
CA HIS A 104 -28.06 1.10 0.75
C HIS A 104 -26.99 1.19 1.84
N THR A 105 -27.35 1.64 3.03
CA THR A 105 -26.42 1.78 4.16
C THR A 105 -25.89 0.41 4.61
N SER A 106 -26.74 -0.61 4.66
CA SER A 106 -26.33 -1.99 4.95
C SER A 106 -25.33 -2.53 3.92
N ALA A 107 -25.55 -2.25 2.63
CA ALA A 107 -24.59 -2.61 1.59
C ALA A 107 -23.25 -1.88 1.75
N LEU A 108 -23.27 -0.60 2.12
CA LEU A 108 -22.05 0.16 2.41
C LEU A 108 -21.30 -0.40 3.63
N VAL A 109 -21.99 -0.76 4.71
CA VAL A 109 -21.38 -1.42 5.88
C VAL A 109 -20.61 -2.66 5.44
N ARG A 110 -21.24 -3.56 4.68
CA ARG A 110 -20.60 -4.78 4.17
C ARG A 110 -19.38 -4.47 3.29
N LYS A 111 -19.49 -3.48 2.41
CA LYS A 111 -18.40 -3.05 1.53
C LYS A 111 -17.18 -2.58 2.33
N TYR A 112 -17.37 -1.72 3.32
CA TYR A 112 -16.25 -1.20 4.12
C TYR A 112 -15.70 -2.24 5.11
N GLU A 113 -16.51 -3.18 5.60
CA GLU A 113 -16.00 -4.33 6.37
C GLU A 113 -15.11 -5.23 5.52
N GLN A 114 -15.49 -5.47 4.26
CA GLN A 114 -14.66 -6.23 3.31
C GLN A 114 -13.36 -5.50 2.99
N ALA A 115 -13.42 -4.19 2.75
CA ALA A 115 -12.24 -3.36 2.53
C ALA A 115 -11.27 -3.42 3.73
N ALA A 116 -11.78 -3.22 4.95
CA ALA A 116 -10.98 -3.31 6.17
C ALA A 116 -10.28 -4.66 6.33
N LYS A 117 -10.95 -5.77 5.98
CA LYS A 117 -10.36 -7.12 6.02
C LYS A 117 -9.29 -7.31 4.94
N ALA A 118 -9.54 -6.81 3.73
CA ALA A 118 -8.60 -6.90 2.62
C ALA A 118 -7.32 -6.11 2.92
N ASP A 119 -7.46 -4.86 3.36
CA ASP A 119 -6.33 -3.99 3.71
C ASP A 119 -5.53 -4.57 4.88
N ALA A 120 -6.20 -5.09 5.92
CA ALA A 120 -5.53 -5.75 7.04
C ALA A 120 -4.73 -6.99 6.59
N LYS A 121 -5.23 -7.76 5.62
CA LYS A 121 -4.53 -8.91 5.06
C LYS A 121 -3.31 -8.48 4.23
N GLU A 122 -3.43 -7.43 3.45
CA GLU A 122 -2.34 -6.90 2.65
C GLU A 122 -1.22 -6.36 3.54
N ALA A 123 -1.57 -5.57 4.56
CA ALA A 123 -0.65 -5.13 5.60
C ALA A 123 0.11 -6.30 6.23
N ALA A 124 -0.60 -7.36 6.64
CA ALA A 124 0.02 -8.54 7.24
C ALA A 124 1.00 -9.24 6.30
N THR A 125 0.67 -9.34 5.01
CA THR A 125 1.57 -9.88 3.98
C THR A 125 2.87 -9.08 3.89
N HIS A 126 2.77 -7.75 3.81
CA HIS A 126 3.94 -6.87 3.77
C HIS A 126 4.78 -6.94 5.05
N ARG A 127 4.16 -7.03 6.24
CA ARG A 127 4.87 -7.26 7.51
C ARG A 127 5.64 -8.58 7.50
N GLN A 128 5.02 -9.67 7.02
CA GLN A 128 5.68 -10.96 6.94
C GLN A 128 6.90 -10.92 6.01
N ILE A 129 6.81 -10.21 4.88
CA ILE A 129 7.95 -10.06 3.96
C ILE A 129 9.07 -9.25 4.63
N ALA A 130 8.75 -8.13 5.27
CA ALA A 130 9.74 -7.32 6.00
C ALA A 130 10.44 -8.13 7.12
N LEU A 131 9.70 -8.97 7.84
CA LEU A 131 10.25 -9.86 8.86
C LEU A 131 11.24 -10.87 8.28
N LYS A 132 10.95 -11.48 7.12
CA LYS A 132 11.87 -12.41 6.44
C LYS A 132 13.21 -11.75 6.09
N PHE A 133 13.20 -10.49 5.64
CA PHE A 133 14.44 -9.74 5.41
C PHE A 133 15.22 -9.51 6.71
N LYS A 134 14.53 -9.16 7.80
CA LYS A 134 15.16 -8.96 9.11
C LYS A 134 15.82 -10.24 9.63
N GLU A 135 15.13 -11.38 9.52
CA GLU A 135 15.65 -12.70 9.94
C GLU A 135 16.89 -13.11 9.14
N LYS A 136 16.87 -12.90 7.82
CA LYS A 136 18.03 -13.15 6.95
C LYS A 136 19.25 -12.31 7.37
N ASN A 137 19.04 -11.02 7.68
CA ASN A 137 20.11 -10.13 8.13
C ASN A 137 20.69 -10.56 9.50
N HIS A 138 19.86 -11.06 10.42
CA HIS A 138 20.35 -11.59 11.71
C HIS A 138 21.14 -12.90 11.55
N ALA A 139 20.69 -13.80 10.68
CA ALA A 139 21.38 -15.07 10.43
C ALA A 139 22.78 -14.86 9.83
N THR A 140 22.93 -13.93 8.89
CA THR A 140 24.24 -13.59 8.31
C THR A 140 25.18 -12.95 9.33
N ALA A 141 24.69 -12.02 10.17
CA ALA A 141 25.50 -11.40 11.23
C ALA A 141 26.01 -12.42 12.28
N SER A 142 25.16 -13.37 12.66
CA SER A 142 25.54 -14.43 13.62
C SER A 142 26.57 -15.41 13.06
N GLY A 143 26.48 -15.74 11.76
CA GLY A 143 27.47 -16.56 11.07
C GLY A 143 28.85 -15.91 11.05
N VAL A 144 28.93 -14.64 10.64
CA VAL A 144 30.19 -13.89 10.57
C VAL A 144 30.89 -13.83 11.93
N GLN A 145 30.16 -13.54 13.01
CA GLN A 145 30.74 -13.51 14.36
C GLN A 145 31.34 -14.85 14.80
N ARG A 146 30.69 -15.98 14.50
CA ARG A 146 31.23 -17.31 14.86
C ARG A 146 32.53 -17.63 14.13
N PHE A 147 32.63 -17.30 12.84
CA PHE A 147 33.86 -17.53 12.07
C PHE A 147 35.03 -16.68 12.58
N SER A 148 34.78 -15.42 12.96
CA SER A 148 35.81 -14.55 13.53
C SER A 148 36.33 -15.03 14.90
N ILE A 149 35.47 -15.60 15.75
CA ILE A 149 35.86 -16.11 17.08
C ILE A 149 36.76 -17.34 16.94
N VAL A 150 36.45 -18.26 16.01
CA VAL A 150 37.24 -19.47 15.78
C VAL A 150 38.63 -19.13 15.21
N ASN A 151 38.74 -18.14 14.31
CA ASN A 151 40.01 -17.83 13.65
C ASN A 151 40.97 -16.96 14.49
N LYS A 152 40.52 -16.39 15.62
CA LYS A 152 41.35 -15.56 16.52
C LYS A 152 42.01 -16.35 17.66
N SER A 153 41.79 -17.67 17.71
CA SER A 153 42.28 -18.55 18.78
C SER A 153 43.53 -19.36 18.40
N HIS A 154 44.28 -18.93 17.38
CA HIS A 154 45.54 -19.54 16.94
C HIS A 154 46.71 -18.56 17.04
#